data_AF-A0A1A8IL29-F1
#
_entry.id   AF-A0A1A8IL29-F1
#
_cell.length_a   1.000
_cell.length_b   1.000
_cell.length_c   1.000
_cell.angle_alpha   90.00
_cell.angle_beta   90.00
_cell.angle_gamma   90.00
#
_symmetry.space_group_name_H-M   'P 1'
#
loop_
_entity.id
_entity.type
_entity.pdbx_description
1 polymer ?
#
loop_
_entity_poly.entity_id
_entity_poly.type
_entity_poly.pdbx_seq_one_letter_code
_entity_poly.pdbx_strand_id
1 'polypeptide(L)'
;ATSSIGLFTPNKARLHGNSCWMPSGSATSSWIQVNLGQTRKITGIVIQGCPQSDYWVTKFKIQHSVDGITWTNHDVDGPFFPGSTDRNTVETQLLGTPMSAQYVRILPLEFNNQAGLRFDVLGCTPDYAVTCASKPNFNFANDQMTVHCPAGCSQSNYIVYGTSVYRG
;
A
#
# COMPACT_ATOMS: atom_id res chain seq x y z
N ALA A 1 3.79 -3.30 -13.95
CA ALA A 1 2.64 -2.50 -14.44
C ALA A 1 2.25 -3.02 -15.80
N THR A 2 1.05 -2.71 -16.28
CA THR A 2 0.58 -3.14 -17.61
C THR A 2 1.40 -2.51 -18.75
N SER A 3 1.77 -1.24 -18.60
CA SER A 3 2.53 -0.47 -19.60
C SER A 3 3.17 0.77 -18.96
N SER A 4 4.00 1.51 -19.72
CA SER A 4 4.55 2.79 -19.28
C SER A 4 4.89 3.72 -20.44
N ILE A 5 4.67 5.04 -20.29
CA ILE A 5 5.10 6.06 -21.26
C ILE A 5 6.55 6.45 -21.00
N GLY A 6 7.43 6.30 -21.99
CA GLY A 6 8.79 6.85 -21.95
C GLY A 6 9.53 6.56 -20.64
N LEU A 7 9.91 7.63 -19.93
CA LEU A 7 10.64 7.55 -18.65
C LEU A 7 9.76 7.37 -17.41
N PHE A 8 8.43 7.34 -17.56
CA PHE A 8 7.45 7.19 -16.47
C PHE A 8 7.21 5.72 -16.14
N THR A 9 8.30 5.00 -15.88
CA THR A 9 8.33 3.56 -15.66
C THR A 9 7.87 3.18 -14.25
N PRO A 10 7.49 1.91 -13.99
CA PRO A 10 6.90 1.50 -12.71
C PRO A 10 7.79 1.75 -11.48
N ASN A 11 9.12 1.68 -11.64
CA ASN A 11 10.08 1.98 -10.58
C ASN A 11 10.11 3.46 -10.16
N LYS A 12 9.45 4.35 -10.92
CA LYS A 12 9.27 5.76 -10.57
C LYS A 12 8.04 6.01 -9.72
N ALA A 13 7.20 5.01 -9.47
CA ALA A 13 5.97 5.14 -8.69
C ALA A 13 6.19 5.16 -7.17
N ARG A 14 7.41 5.37 -6.67
CA ARG A 14 7.66 5.43 -5.22
C ARG A 14 7.19 6.76 -4.64
N LEU A 15 6.58 6.71 -3.45
CA LEU A 15 6.19 7.91 -2.71
C LEU A 15 7.41 8.83 -2.54
N HIS A 16 7.20 10.15 -2.62
CA HIS A 16 8.24 11.17 -2.59
C HIS A 16 9.32 11.04 -3.69
N GLY A 17 9.14 10.17 -4.68
CA GLY A 17 10.04 10.06 -5.83
C GLY A 17 10.05 11.34 -6.67
N ASN A 18 11.15 11.58 -7.40
CA ASN A 18 11.31 12.74 -8.30
C ASN A 18 10.59 12.60 -9.65
N SER A 19 9.87 11.50 -9.86
CA SER A 19 9.06 11.21 -11.04
C SER A 19 7.87 10.35 -10.61
N CYS A 20 7.14 9.76 -11.55
CA CYS A 20 5.95 8.97 -11.31
C CYS A 20 5.84 7.87 -12.37
N TRP A 21 4.96 6.90 -12.14
CA TRP A 21 4.52 6.00 -13.19
C TRP A 21 3.34 6.59 -13.97
N MET A 22 3.30 6.34 -15.28
CA MET A 22 2.16 6.62 -16.14
C MET A 22 1.98 5.49 -17.16
N PRO A 23 0.78 4.92 -17.33
CA PRO A 23 0.51 3.92 -18.35
C PRO A 23 0.53 4.55 -19.75
N SER A 24 0.94 3.78 -20.77
CA SER A 24 0.93 4.23 -22.17
C SER A 24 -0.35 3.88 -22.94
N GLY A 25 -1.14 2.94 -22.43
CA GLY A 25 -2.46 2.61 -22.96
C GLY A 25 -3.58 3.42 -22.29
N SER A 26 -4.81 2.94 -22.45
CA SER A 26 -5.93 3.49 -21.66
C SER A 26 -5.66 3.33 -20.17
N ALA A 27 -5.62 4.45 -19.45
CA ALA A 27 -5.37 4.45 -18.03
C ALA A 27 -6.41 3.63 -17.24
N THR A 28 -7.67 3.64 -17.69
CA THR A 28 -8.79 2.94 -17.04
C THR A 28 -8.77 1.42 -17.20
N SER A 29 -7.95 0.90 -18.11
CA SER A 29 -7.68 -0.54 -18.26
C SER A 29 -6.24 -0.92 -17.89
N SER A 30 -5.50 0.03 -17.30
CA SER A 30 -4.11 -0.17 -16.87
C SER A 30 -4.01 -0.34 -15.36
N TRP A 31 -2.90 -0.91 -14.91
CA TRP A 31 -2.60 -1.09 -13.51
C TRP A 31 -1.09 -1.03 -13.25
N ILE A 32 -0.74 -0.64 -12.02
CA ILE A 32 0.59 -0.88 -11.45
C ILE A 32 0.47 -1.88 -10.31
N GLN A 33 1.46 -2.74 -10.14
CA GLN A 33 1.47 -3.74 -9.08
C GLN A 33 2.77 -3.72 -8.30
N VAL A 34 2.68 -4.11 -7.04
CA VAL A 34 3.82 -4.40 -6.17
C VAL A 34 3.77 -5.86 -5.71
N ASN A 35 4.94 -6.50 -5.65
CA ASN A 35 5.14 -7.78 -4.98
C ASN A 35 5.80 -7.50 -3.62
N LEU A 36 5.15 -7.94 -2.54
CA LEU A 36 5.59 -7.71 -1.16
C LEU A 36 6.57 -8.79 -0.66
N GLY A 37 6.88 -9.78 -1.51
CA GLY A 37 7.79 -10.90 -1.26
C GLY A 37 7.17 -12.05 -0.47
N GLN A 38 6.17 -11.74 0.36
CA GLN A 38 5.40 -12.69 1.17
C GLN A 38 3.99 -12.17 1.36
N THR A 39 3.05 -13.04 1.71
CA THR A 39 1.71 -12.63 2.14
C THR A 39 1.81 -11.70 3.34
N ARG A 40 1.13 -10.56 3.29
CA ARG A 40 1.05 -9.54 4.33
C ARG A 40 -0.39 -9.12 4.55
N LYS A 41 -0.67 -8.58 5.73
CA LYS A 41 -1.95 -7.94 6.02
C LYS A 41 -1.86 -6.48 5.58
N ILE A 42 -2.68 -6.10 4.61
CA ILE A 42 -2.71 -4.76 4.01
C ILE A 42 -3.84 -3.97 4.66
N THR A 43 -3.51 -2.76 5.11
CA THR A 43 -4.42 -1.90 5.88
C THR A 43 -4.69 -0.57 5.19
N GLY A 44 -3.91 -0.21 4.16
CA GLY A 44 -4.12 1.02 3.43
C GLY A 44 -3.16 1.21 2.26
N ILE A 45 -3.41 2.24 1.48
CA ILE A 45 -2.58 2.72 0.39
C ILE A 45 -2.28 4.19 0.64
N VAL A 46 -1.03 4.59 0.43
CA VAL A 46 -0.64 6.00 0.38
C VAL A 46 -0.40 6.37 -1.07
N ILE A 47 -0.94 7.50 -1.54
CA ILE A 47 -0.95 7.88 -2.95
C ILE A 47 -0.55 9.36 -3.13
N GLN A 48 0.16 9.64 -4.23
CA GLN A 48 0.59 10.96 -4.68
C GLN A 48 0.53 11.07 -6.22
N GLY A 49 0.35 12.29 -6.73
CA GLY A 49 0.47 12.59 -8.16
C GLY A 49 1.92 12.66 -8.67
N CYS A 50 2.12 13.18 -9.88
CA CYS A 50 3.44 13.36 -10.50
C CYS A 50 4.12 14.67 -10.07
N PRO A 51 5.35 14.66 -9.54
CA PRO A 51 5.94 15.86 -8.94
C PRO A 51 6.23 17.01 -9.93
N GLN A 52 6.49 16.69 -11.21
CA GLN A 52 6.93 17.63 -12.23
C GLN A 52 5.81 18.11 -13.16
N SER A 53 4.57 17.63 -12.99
CA SER A 53 3.46 17.92 -13.90
C SER A 53 2.11 17.80 -13.19
N ASP A 54 1.08 18.50 -13.66
CA ASP A 54 -0.27 18.41 -13.12
C ASP A 54 -1.00 17.13 -13.56
N TYR A 55 -0.40 15.98 -13.23
CA TYR A 55 -0.87 14.64 -13.56
C TYR A 55 -1.08 13.84 -12.28
N TRP A 56 -2.29 13.36 -12.06
CA TRP A 56 -2.61 12.55 -10.88
C TRP A 56 -3.87 11.73 -11.07
N VAL A 57 -3.96 10.60 -10.38
CA VAL A 57 -5.16 9.76 -10.31
C VAL A 57 -6.10 10.30 -9.24
N THR A 58 -7.35 10.58 -9.58
CA THR A 58 -8.38 11.12 -8.67
C THR A 58 -9.32 10.06 -8.11
N LYS A 59 -9.48 8.92 -8.80
CA LYS A 59 -10.18 7.72 -8.29
C LYS A 59 -9.47 6.47 -8.76
N PHE A 60 -9.44 5.44 -7.92
CA PHE A 60 -8.82 4.17 -8.26
C PHE A 60 -9.54 2.97 -7.62
N LYS A 61 -9.24 1.77 -8.12
CA LYS A 61 -9.59 0.49 -7.50
C LYS A 61 -8.35 -0.24 -7.03
N ILE A 62 -8.56 -1.15 -6.09
CA ILE A 62 -7.53 -2.05 -5.57
C ILE A 62 -7.89 -3.47 -5.98
N GLN A 63 -6.91 -4.18 -6.55
CA GLN A 63 -6.95 -5.63 -6.67
C GLN A 63 -5.84 -6.23 -5.83
N HIS A 64 -6.07 -7.44 -5.31
CA HIS A 64 -5.07 -8.16 -4.53
C HIS A 64 -4.99 -9.62 -4.95
N SER A 65 -3.86 -10.23 -4.63
CA SER A 65 -3.58 -11.63 -4.93
C SER A 65 -2.55 -12.20 -3.97
N VAL A 66 -2.63 -13.51 -3.72
CA VAL A 66 -1.63 -14.27 -2.96
C VAL A 66 -0.65 -15.02 -3.88
N ASP A 67 -1.04 -15.33 -5.12
CA ASP A 67 -0.27 -16.13 -6.09
C ASP A 67 0.26 -15.32 -7.28
N GLY A 68 -0.25 -14.10 -7.49
CA GLY A 68 0.06 -13.25 -8.64
C GLY A 68 -0.70 -13.62 -9.92
N ILE A 69 -1.52 -14.69 -9.89
CA ILE A 69 -2.24 -15.26 -11.03
C ILE A 69 -3.73 -14.96 -10.89
N THR A 70 -4.31 -15.29 -9.73
CA THR A 70 -5.72 -15.07 -9.41
C THR A 70 -5.87 -13.75 -8.68
N TRP A 71 -6.69 -12.85 -9.22
CA TRP A 71 -6.86 -11.51 -8.68
C TRP A 71 -8.27 -11.30 -8.17
N THR A 72 -8.38 -10.71 -6.98
CA THR A 72 -9.64 -10.38 -6.33
C THR A 72 -9.77 -8.87 -6.22
N ASN A 73 -10.92 -8.32 -6.61
CA ASN A 73 -11.24 -6.91 -6.39
C ASN A 73 -11.51 -6.68 -4.90
N HIS A 74 -11.00 -5.56 -4.37
CA HIS A 74 -11.34 -5.10 -3.04
C HIS A 74 -12.53 -4.13 -3.11
N ASP A 75 -13.73 -4.66 -3.30
CA ASP A 75 -14.97 -3.88 -3.46
C ASP A 75 -15.77 -3.75 -2.14
N VAL A 76 -15.30 -4.38 -1.05
CA VAL A 76 -15.99 -4.40 0.26
C VAL A 76 -16.09 -3.01 0.91
N ASP A 77 -15.12 -2.13 0.64
CA ASP A 77 -15.10 -0.75 1.16
C ASP A 77 -15.79 0.24 0.20
N GLY A 78 -16.40 -0.25 -0.88
CA GLY A 78 -17.11 0.55 -1.87
C GLY A 78 -16.58 0.38 -3.29
N PRO A 79 -17.18 1.08 -4.27
CA PRO A 79 -16.89 0.89 -5.69
C PRO A 79 -15.55 1.50 -6.15
N PHE A 80 -14.93 2.39 -5.36
CA PHE A 80 -13.65 3.02 -5.64
C PHE A 80 -13.07 3.66 -4.38
N PHE A 81 -11.78 3.98 -4.43
CA PHE A 81 -11.06 4.79 -3.45
C PHE A 81 -10.78 6.19 -4.01
N PRO A 82 -10.87 7.26 -3.18
CA PRO A 82 -10.46 8.58 -3.59
C PRO A 82 -8.93 8.64 -3.74
N GLY A 83 -8.47 9.26 -4.81
CA GLY A 83 -7.05 9.40 -5.15
C GLY A 83 -6.45 10.71 -4.66
N SER A 84 -5.44 11.19 -5.40
CA SER A 84 -4.79 12.47 -5.13
C SER A 84 -5.66 13.65 -5.52
N THR A 85 -5.52 14.73 -4.76
CA THR A 85 -6.18 16.03 -5.00
C THR A 85 -5.33 16.97 -5.84
N ASP A 86 -4.01 16.77 -5.82
CA ASP A 86 -3.03 17.52 -6.60
C ASP A 86 -1.81 16.65 -6.95
N ARG A 87 -0.74 17.29 -7.44
CA ARG A 87 0.48 16.62 -7.89
C ARG A 87 1.42 16.11 -6.77
N ASN A 88 1.31 16.59 -5.53
CA ASN A 88 2.31 16.40 -4.46
C ASN A 88 1.76 16.08 -3.06
N THR A 89 0.54 16.45 -2.73
CA THR A 89 -0.08 16.16 -1.43
C THR A 89 -0.19 14.64 -1.26
N VAL A 90 0.30 14.17 -0.11
CA VAL A 90 0.25 12.75 0.28
C VAL A 90 -1.15 12.46 0.78
N GLU A 91 -1.89 11.62 0.07
CA GLU A 91 -3.22 11.18 0.49
C GLU A 91 -3.15 9.75 1.00
N THR A 92 -3.75 9.49 2.17
CA THR A 92 -3.78 8.15 2.77
C THR A 92 -5.19 7.58 2.68
N GLN A 93 -5.31 6.41 2.06
CA GLN A 93 -6.55 5.66 1.95
C GLN A 93 -6.46 4.40 2.80
N LEU A 94 -7.10 4.44 3.98
CA LEU A 94 -7.23 3.28 4.85
C LEU A 94 -8.32 2.34 4.31
N LEU A 95 -8.07 1.04 4.39
CA LEU A 95 -9.06 0.02 4.09
C LEU A 95 -9.96 -0.14 5.32
N GLY A 96 -11.28 -0.06 5.13
CA GLY A 96 -12.26 -0.39 6.16
C GLY A 96 -12.17 -1.85 6.57
N THR A 97 -11.86 -2.73 5.61
CA THR A 97 -11.57 -4.15 5.85
C THR A 97 -10.14 -4.49 5.40
N PRO A 98 -9.23 -4.84 6.31
CA PRO A 98 -7.87 -5.24 5.93
C PRO A 98 -7.85 -6.51 5.07
N MET A 99 -7.06 -6.53 3.99
CA MET A 99 -6.94 -7.68 3.07
C MET A 99 -5.61 -8.44 3.26
N SER A 100 -5.60 -9.74 3.02
CA SER A 100 -4.37 -10.56 3.07
C SER A 100 -3.86 -10.78 1.64
N ALA A 101 -2.65 -10.29 1.34
CA ALA A 101 -2.12 -10.28 -0.02
C ALA A 101 -0.59 -10.32 -0.06
N GLN A 102 -0.03 -10.97 -1.08
CA GLN A 102 1.38 -10.81 -1.45
C GLN A 102 1.54 -9.78 -2.58
N TYR A 103 0.55 -9.69 -3.45
CA TYR A 103 0.53 -8.78 -4.59
C TYR A 103 -0.63 -7.81 -4.45
N VAL A 104 -0.34 -6.53 -4.70
CA VAL A 104 -1.35 -5.47 -4.69
C VAL A 104 -1.27 -4.71 -6.00
N ARG A 105 -2.42 -4.47 -6.63
CA ARG A 105 -2.61 -3.69 -7.85
C ARG A 105 -3.40 -2.43 -7.56
N ILE A 106 -2.92 -1.31 -8.10
CA ILE A 106 -3.65 -0.05 -8.17
C ILE A 106 -4.14 0.13 -9.61
N LEU A 107 -5.45 0.31 -9.78
CA LEU A 107 -6.12 0.46 -11.06
C LEU A 107 -6.72 1.88 -11.16
N PRO A 108 -6.15 2.80 -11.94
CA PRO A 108 -6.72 4.13 -12.13
C PRO A 108 -8.12 4.05 -12.75
N LEU A 109 -9.05 4.89 -12.28
CA LEU A 109 -10.41 5.02 -12.84
C LEU A 109 -10.66 6.42 -13.39
N GLU A 110 -10.27 7.45 -12.64
CA GLU A 110 -10.35 8.84 -13.04
C GLU A 110 -9.02 9.53 -12.72
N PHE A 111 -8.68 10.56 -13.48
CA PHE A 111 -7.40 11.25 -13.36
C PHE A 111 -7.50 12.68 -13.91
N ASN A 112 -6.64 13.55 -13.40
CA ASN A 112 -6.46 14.89 -13.94
C ASN A 112 -5.37 14.87 -15.01
N ASN A 113 -5.71 15.27 -16.24
CA ASN A 113 -4.87 15.29 -17.44
C ASN A 113 -4.27 13.92 -17.84
N GLN A 114 -3.41 13.32 -17.01
CA GLN A 114 -2.79 11.99 -17.21
C GLN A 114 -2.81 11.21 -15.90
N ALA A 115 -2.84 9.87 -15.98
CA ALA A 115 -2.86 8.97 -14.83
C ALA A 115 -1.47 8.80 -14.20
N GLY A 116 -0.95 9.90 -13.68
CA GLY A 116 0.29 9.99 -12.91
C GLY A 116 0.17 9.43 -11.51
N LEU A 117 1.10 8.56 -11.12
CA LEU A 117 1.00 7.89 -9.82
C LEU A 117 2.36 7.67 -9.15
N ARG A 118 2.41 8.04 -7.88
CA ARG A 118 3.32 7.51 -6.86
C ARG A 118 2.47 6.88 -5.75
N PHE A 119 2.91 5.77 -5.19
CA PHE A 119 2.19 5.12 -4.09
C PHE A 119 3.13 4.27 -3.25
N ASP A 120 2.70 3.99 -2.02
CA ASP A 120 3.23 2.93 -1.18
C ASP A 120 2.07 2.17 -0.50
N VAL A 121 2.36 0.96 -0.02
CA VAL A 121 1.38 0.08 0.60
C VAL A 121 1.59 0.06 2.11
N LEU A 122 0.52 0.29 2.87
CA LEU A 122 0.51 0.17 4.32
C LEU A 122 0.08 -1.24 4.72
N GLY A 123 0.81 -1.83 5.66
CA GLY A 123 0.48 -3.15 6.18
C GLY A 123 1.50 -3.68 7.17
N CYS A 124 1.22 -4.86 7.69
CA CYS A 124 2.07 -5.61 8.60
C CYS A 124 2.29 -7.04 8.07
N THR A 125 3.31 -7.72 8.59
CA THR A 125 3.41 -9.18 8.39
C THR A 125 2.16 -9.85 8.97
N PRO A 126 1.66 -10.95 8.38
CA PRO A 126 0.54 -11.66 8.96
C PRO A 126 0.91 -12.03 10.39
N ASP A 127 0.00 -11.80 11.32
CA ASP A 127 0.15 -12.31 12.67
C ASP A 127 0.33 -13.83 12.51
N TYR A 128 1.54 -14.33 12.76
CA TYR A 128 1.68 -15.73 13.10
C TYR A 128 0.79 -15.91 14.32
N ALA A 129 -0.29 -16.67 14.17
CA ALA A 129 -1.20 -16.93 15.27
C ALA A 129 -0.36 -17.44 16.44
N VAL A 130 -0.22 -16.59 17.46
CA VAL A 130 0.30 -16.97 18.76
C VAL A 130 -0.74 -17.93 19.31
N THR A 131 -0.57 -19.23 19.07
CA THR A 131 -1.40 -20.22 19.73
C THR A 131 -1.11 -20.13 21.22
N CYS A 132 -2.10 -20.35 22.08
CA CYS A 132 -1.97 -20.29 23.54
C CYS A 132 -0.91 -21.26 24.12
N ALA A 133 -0.23 -22.05 23.28
CA ALA A 133 0.89 -22.93 23.62
C ALA A 133 2.27 -22.25 23.48
N SER A 134 2.36 -21.05 22.92
CA SER A 134 3.64 -20.35 22.75
C SER A 134 4.05 -19.66 24.05
N LYS A 135 5.02 -20.27 24.74
CA LYS A 135 5.62 -19.69 25.95
C LYS A 135 6.40 -18.42 25.57
N PRO A 136 6.12 -17.26 26.17
CA PRO A 136 6.92 -16.06 25.95
C PRO A 136 8.37 -16.30 26.39
N ASN A 137 9.32 -15.82 25.58
CA ASN A 137 10.74 -15.94 25.87
C ASN A 137 11.15 -14.79 26.80
N PHE A 138 11.44 -15.11 28.06
CA PHE A 138 11.96 -14.15 29.04
C PHE A 138 13.49 -14.15 28.99
N ASN A 139 14.07 -12.98 28.72
CA ASN A 139 15.51 -12.77 28.86
C ASN A 139 15.82 -12.11 30.21
N PHE A 140 16.28 -12.89 31.18
CA PHE A 140 16.65 -12.45 32.53
C PHE A 140 17.93 -11.59 32.59
N ALA A 141 18.72 -11.53 31.52
CA ALA A 141 19.91 -10.67 31.50
C ALA A 141 19.53 -9.17 31.39
N ASN A 142 18.36 -8.90 30.80
CA ASN A 142 17.93 -7.55 30.44
C ASN A 142 16.50 -7.23 30.92
N ASP A 143 15.86 -8.13 31.68
CA ASP A 143 14.44 -8.08 32.07
C ASP A 143 13.48 -7.73 30.92
N GLN A 144 13.69 -8.39 29.77
CA GLN A 144 12.85 -8.18 28.59
C GLN A 144 11.90 -9.35 28.34
N MET A 145 10.62 -9.01 28.14
CA MET A 145 9.56 -9.93 27.71
C MET A 145 9.11 -9.54 26.30
N THR A 146 9.13 -10.47 25.35
CA THR A 146 8.54 -10.25 24.02
C THR A 146 7.08 -10.71 24.05
N VAL A 147 6.15 -9.75 23.91
CA VAL A 147 4.71 -10.00 23.81
C VAL A 147 4.26 -9.71 22.39
N HIS A 148 3.64 -10.69 21.74
CA HIS A 148 2.96 -10.49 20.46
C HIS A 148 1.47 -10.26 20.73
N CYS A 149 0.98 -9.06 20.45
CA CYS A 149 -0.41 -8.67 20.71
C CYS A 149 -1.29 -8.85 19.47
N PRO A 150 -2.50 -9.42 19.59
CA PRO A 150 -3.60 -9.18 18.65
C PRO A 150 -4.24 -7.81 18.93
N ALA A 151 -4.90 -7.24 17.92
CA ALA A 151 -5.55 -5.93 17.94
C ALA A 151 -6.33 -5.68 19.25
N GLY A 152 -5.82 -4.76 20.08
CA GLY A 152 -6.44 -4.38 21.35
C GLY A 152 -5.49 -3.77 22.38
N CYS A 153 -4.17 -4.01 22.30
CA CYS A 153 -3.21 -3.46 23.27
C CYS A 153 -2.18 -2.57 22.58
N SER A 154 -2.46 -1.28 22.44
CA SER A 154 -1.46 -0.28 22.07
C SER A 154 -1.17 0.62 23.26
N GLN A 155 -0.05 0.36 23.94
CA GLN A 155 0.85 1.41 24.44
C GLN A 155 2.30 0.92 24.38
N SER A 156 2.90 0.88 23.19
CA SER A 156 4.29 1.32 22.91
C SER A 156 4.74 0.99 21.47
N ASN A 157 5.78 1.71 21.03
CA ASN A 157 6.08 2.06 19.65
C ASN A 157 6.42 0.89 18.70
N TYR A 158 5.76 0.85 17.55
CA TYR A 158 6.07 -0.04 16.43
C TYR A 158 6.85 0.69 15.32
N ILE A 159 7.78 0.00 14.66
CA ILE A 159 8.54 0.52 13.51
C ILE A 159 7.77 0.18 12.23
N VAL A 160 7.22 1.22 11.59
CA VAL A 160 6.61 1.15 10.27
C VAL A 160 7.71 1.11 9.21
N TYR A 161 7.73 0.06 8.39
CA TYR A 161 8.55 0.08 7.18
C TYR A 161 7.94 1.08 6.20
N GLY A 162 8.64 2.20 5.98
CA GLY A 162 8.23 3.21 5.01
C GLY A 162 7.61 4.48 5.57
N THR A 163 7.98 4.92 6.77
CA THR A 163 8.05 6.35 7.11
C THR A 163 8.90 6.56 8.35
N SER A 164 9.90 7.43 8.25
CA SER A 164 10.51 8.07 9.40
C SER A 164 9.47 8.95 10.09
N VAL A 165 8.90 8.44 11.19
CA VAL A 165 8.26 9.17 12.31
C VAL A 165 7.03 10.03 11.98
N TYR A 166 5.93 9.80 12.71
CA TYR A 166 5.16 10.73 13.58
C TYR A 166 3.76 10.12 13.80
N ARG A 167 3.44 9.62 15.00
CA ARG A 167 2.88 10.27 16.22
C ARG A 167 1.47 10.85 16.02
N GLY A 168 0.53 10.19 16.71
CA GLY A 168 -0.88 10.47 16.87
C GLY A 168 -1.53 9.21 17.41
#